data_AF-A0A5D2ZKT5-F1
#
_entry.id   AF-A0A5D2ZKT5-F1
#
_cell.length_a   1.000
_cell.length_b   1.000
_cell.length_c   1.000
_cell.angle_alpha   90.00
_cell.angle_beta   90.00
_cell.angle_gamma   90.00
#
_symmetry.space_group_name_H-M   'P 1'
#
loop_
_entity.id
_entity.type
_entity.pdbx_description
1 polymer ?
#
loop_
_entity_poly.entity_id
_entity_poly.type
_entity_poly.pdbx_seq_one_letter_code
_entity_poly.pdbx_strand_id
1 'polypeptide(L)'
;LPVPLEQKIPNVDPLALRLLQRLLAFDPKDQPTVEDRAPNNEYSWWWASHSRTVEQSSLNEWNKTFKILNSLSLRMFQSTMVDLMLKNFTIVTLFSTLVIADYRSDSEVFGKYISPSSLELKLEKPFWNPC
;
A
#
# COMPACT_ATOMS: atom_id res chain seq x y z
N LEU A 1 -18.10 -46.69 12.80
CA LEU A 1 -18.84 -46.02 13.89
C LEU A 1 -18.46 -44.54 13.88
N PRO A 2 -19.40 -43.61 13.65
CA PRO A 2 -19.10 -42.18 13.66
C PRO A 2 -18.73 -41.74 15.09
N VAL A 3 -17.57 -41.10 15.23
CA VAL A 3 -17.08 -40.60 16.52
C VAL A 3 -17.97 -39.44 16.98
N PRO A 4 -18.45 -39.42 18.24
CA PRO A 4 -19.22 -38.30 18.77
C PRO A 4 -18.43 -36.99 18.66
N LEU A 5 -19.03 -35.96 18.03
CA LEU A 5 -18.41 -34.64 17.84
C LEU A 5 -17.96 -33.98 19.15
N GLU A 6 -18.60 -34.37 20.26
CA GLU A 6 -18.26 -33.99 21.63
C GLU A 6 -16.82 -34.32 22.02
N GLN A 7 -16.26 -35.39 21.45
CA GLN A 7 -14.87 -35.81 21.69
C GLN A 7 -13.87 -35.06 20.82
N LYS A 8 -14.30 -34.48 19.69
CA LYS A 8 -13.44 -33.82 18.71
C LYS A 8 -13.26 -32.33 19.01
N ILE A 9 -14.20 -31.71 19.71
CA ILE A 9 -14.12 -30.32 20.13
C ILE A 9 -14.44 -30.22 21.63
N PRO A 10 -13.46 -30.52 22.50
CA PRO A 10 -13.67 -30.35 23.93
C PRO A 10 -13.89 -28.87 24.23
N ASN A 11 -14.83 -28.57 25.14
CA ASN A 11 -15.16 -27.23 25.65
C ASN A 11 -16.10 -26.34 24.80
N VAL A 12 -16.83 -26.91 23.83
CA VAL A 12 -17.86 -26.17 23.09
C VAL A 12 -19.20 -26.23 23.84
N ASP A 13 -19.90 -25.09 23.87
CA ASP A 13 -21.23 -24.97 24.45
C ASP A 13 -22.16 -26.08 23.89
N PRO A 14 -22.84 -26.87 24.74
CA PRO A 14 -23.75 -27.92 24.29
C PRO A 14 -24.84 -27.43 23.31
N LEU A 15 -25.20 -26.14 23.32
CA LEU A 15 -26.08 -25.53 22.31
C LEU A 15 -25.40 -25.41 20.94
N ALA A 16 -24.13 -25.00 20.90
CA ALA A 16 -23.35 -24.90 19.68
C ALA A 16 -23.03 -26.30 19.10
N LEU A 17 -22.82 -27.31 19.96
CA LEU A 17 -22.69 -28.70 19.53
C LEU A 17 -23.99 -29.24 18.92
N ARG A 18 -25.16 -28.92 19.48
CA ARG A 18 -26.46 -29.28 18.89
C ARG A 18 -26.70 -28.60 17.55
N LEU A 19 -26.27 -27.35 17.39
CA LEU A 19 -26.35 -26.63 16.11
C LEU A 19 -25.41 -27.26 15.09
N LEU A 20 -24.18 -27.59 15.47
CA LEU A 20 -23.20 -28.26 14.61
C LEU A 20 -23.67 -29.66 14.21
N GLN A 21 -24.24 -30.42 15.15
CA GLN A 21 -24.84 -31.72 14.88
C GLN A 21 -26.04 -31.60 13.93
N ARG A 22 -26.88 -30.57 14.06
CA ARG A 22 -27.98 -30.32 13.10
C ARG A 22 -27.47 -29.94 11.71
N LEU A 23 -26.39 -29.15 11.63
CA LEU A 23 -25.73 -28.79 10.37
C LEU A 23 -24.99 -29.96 9.71
N LEU A 24 -24.47 -30.92 10.49
CA LEU A 24 -23.88 -32.16 9.99
C LEU A 24 -24.93 -33.25 9.72
N ALA A 25 -26.07 -33.23 10.42
CA ALA A 25 -27.21 -34.10 10.19
C ALA A 25 -28.04 -33.65 8.97
N PHE A 26 -27.74 -32.49 8.38
CA PHE A 26 -27.91 -32.29 6.95
C PHE A 26 -26.97 -33.24 6.22
N ASP A 27 -27.39 -34.50 6.14
CA ASP A 27 -26.71 -35.54 5.39
C ASP A 27 -26.55 -35.02 3.95
N PRO A 28 -25.35 -35.04 3.34
CA PRO A 28 -25.16 -34.69 1.93
C PRO A 28 -26.03 -35.50 0.96
N LYS A 29 -26.71 -36.56 1.43
CA LYS A 29 -27.74 -37.29 0.69
C LYS A 29 -29.13 -36.63 0.65
N ASP A 30 -29.43 -35.76 1.62
CA ASP A 30 -30.63 -34.89 1.62
C ASP A 30 -30.34 -33.52 1.01
N GLN A 31 -29.13 -33.32 0.48
CA GLN A 31 -28.90 -32.29 -0.51
C GLN A 31 -29.77 -32.65 -1.71
N PRO A 32 -30.61 -31.74 -2.25
CA PRO A 32 -31.42 -32.06 -3.41
C PRO A 32 -30.48 -32.58 -4.50
N THR A 33 -30.60 -33.88 -4.80
CA THR A 33 -29.78 -34.58 -5.78
C THR A 33 -29.79 -33.74 -7.05
N VAL A 34 -28.64 -33.61 -7.71
CA VAL A 34 -28.47 -32.70 -8.86
C VAL A 34 -29.52 -32.93 -9.96
N GLU A 35 -30.11 -34.13 -10.06
CA GLU A 35 -31.29 -34.41 -10.88
C GLU A 35 -32.59 -33.66 -10.49
N ASP A 36 -32.87 -33.39 -9.22
CA ASP A 36 -34.08 -32.64 -8.78
C ASP A 36 -33.90 -31.11 -8.89
N ARG A 37 -32.65 -30.71 -9.15
CA ARG A 37 -32.27 -29.41 -9.75
C ARG A 37 -32.48 -29.39 -11.26
N ALA A 38 -33.19 -30.36 -11.83
CA ALA A 38 -33.54 -30.33 -13.24
C ALA A 38 -34.16 -28.96 -13.58
N PRO A 39 -33.68 -28.29 -14.64
CA PRO A 39 -34.23 -27.02 -15.09
C PRO A 39 -35.63 -27.18 -15.71
N ASN A 40 -36.33 -28.30 -15.49
CA ASN A 40 -37.62 -28.59 -16.10
C ASN A 40 -38.81 -28.26 -15.18
N ASN A 41 -38.59 -27.82 -13.95
CA ASN A 41 -39.65 -27.26 -13.11
C ASN A 41 -39.63 -25.73 -13.17
N GLU A 42 -40.83 -25.13 -13.24
CA GLU A 42 -41.06 -23.69 -13.33
C GLU A 42 -40.41 -22.91 -12.16
N TYR A 43 -40.33 -23.55 -10.99
CA TYR A 43 -39.70 -23.01 -9.79
C TYR A 43 -38.18 -22.84 -9.96
N SER A 44 -37.47 -23.77 -10.63
CA SER A 44 -36.02 -23.75 -10.84
C SER A 44 -35.56 -22.52 -11.64
N TRP A 45 -36.28 -22.18 -12.71
CA TRP A 45 -36.03 -20.96 -13.48
C TRP A 45 -36.35 -19.71 -12.67
N TRP A 46 -37.40 -19.73 -11.85
CA TRP A 46 -37.75 -18.62 -10.97
C TRP A 46 -36.63 -18.34 -9.96
N TRP A 47 -36.09 -19.37 -9.29
CA TRP A 47 -34.96 -19.21 -8.36
C TRP A 47 -33.67 -18.80 -9.06
N ALA A 48 -33.39 -19.33 -10.24
CA ALA A 48 -32.21 -18.96 -11.02
C ALA A 48 -32.26 -17.51 -11.47
N SER A 49 -33.44 -17.02 -11.90
CA SER A 49 -33.63 -15.62 -12.28
C SER A 49 -33.60 -14.68 -11.07
N HIS A 50 -34.31 -15.02 -9.99
CA HIS A 50 -34.39 -14.14 -8.81
C HIS A 50 -33.10 -14.12 -7.98
N SER A 51 -32.37 -15.24 -7.86
CA SER A 51 -31.09 -15.26 -7.14
C SER A 51 -30.01 -14.47 -7.90
N ARG A 52 -29.95 -14.65 -9.23
CA ARG A 52 -28.96 -13.96 -10.07
C ARG A 52 -29.16 -12.44 -10.02
N THR A 53 -30.40 -11.95 -10.07
CA THR A 53 -30.66 -10.50 -10.05
C THR A 53 -30.34 -9.86 -8.70
N VAL A 54 -30.69 -10.51 -7.59
CA VAL A 54 -30.41 -10.00 -6.23
C VAL A 54 -28.90 -9.99 -5.95
N GLU A 55 -28.18 -11.05 -6.33
CA GLU A 55 -26.74 -11.15 -6.14
C GLU A 55 -25.97 -10.18 -7.04
N GLN A 56 -26.34 -10.03 -8.33
CA GLN A 56 -25.71 -9.04 -9.21
C GLN A 56 -25.94 -7.61 -8.75
N SER A 57 -27.13 -7.31 -8.19
CA SER A 57 -27.44 -5.99 -7.65
C SER A 57 -26.56 -5.67 -6.44
N SER A 58 -26.45 -6.61 -5.51
CA SER A 58 -25.58 -6.49 -4.34
C SER A 58 -24.11 -6.36 -4.74
N LEU A 59 -23.62 -7.19 -5.66
CA LEU A 59 -22.24 -7.15 -6.15
C LEU A 59 -21.92 -5.85 -6.87
N ASN A 60 -22.86 -5.29 -7.64
CA ASN A 60 -22.62 -4.03 -8.33
C ASN A 60 -22.58 -2.84 -7.35
N GLU A 61 -23.40 -2.85 -6.31
CA GLU A 61 -23.36 -1.84 -5.25
C GLU A 61 -22.07 -1.96 -4.44
N TRP A 62 -21.69 -3.17 -4.05
CA TRP A 62 -20.41 -3.43 -3.41
C TRP A 62 -19.24 -2.95 -4.27
N ASN A 63 -19.24 -3.21 -5.58
CA ASN A 63 -18.20 -2.73 -6.49
C ASN A 63 -18.18 -1.20 -6.61
N LYS A 64 -19.33 -0.52 -6.57
CA LYS A 64 -19.38 0.96 -6.51
C LYS A 64 -18.76 1.45 -5.20
N THR A 65 -19.13 0.86 -4.07
CA THR A 65 -18.59 1.21 -2.74
C THR A 65 -17.08 0.96 -2.68
N PHE A 66 -16.59 -0.17 -3.19
CA PHE A 66 -15.16 -0.47 -3.24
C PHE A 66 -14.39 0.51 -4.14
N LYS A 67 -14.94 0.90 -5.29
CA LYS A 67 -14.32 1.93 -6.14
C LYS A 67 -14.19 3.26 -5.42
N ILE A 68 -15.23 3.68 -4.70
CA ILE A 68 -15.21 4.93 -3.92
C ILE A 68 -14.14 4.84 -2.82
N LEU A 69 -14.17 3.78 -2.01
CA LEU A 69 -13.21 3.57 -0.91
C LEU A 69 -11.77 3.54 -1.42
N ASN A 70 -11.50 2.80 -2.50
CA ASN A 70 -10.17 2.72 -3.07
C ASN A 70 -9.71 4.07 -3.66
N SER A 71 -10.61 4.81 -4.31
CA SER A 71 -10.28 6.15 -4.84
C SER A 71 -10.03 7.18 -3.73
N LEU A 72 -10.76 7.11 -2.61
CA LEU A 72 -10.58 7.99 -1.46
C LEU A 72 -9.28 7.64 -0.71
N SER A 73 -9.02 6.34 -0.52
CA SER A 73 -7.76 5.83 0.06
C SER A 73 -6.55 6.25 -0.80
N LEU A 74 -6.63 6.07 -2.11
CA LEU A 74 -5.55 6.46 -3.02
C LEU A 74 -5.36 7.97 -3.05
N ARG A 75 -6.43 8.77 -3.04
CA ARG A 75 -6.35 10.23 -2.98
C ARG A 75 -5.67 10.70 -1.69
N MET A 76 -6.06 10.14 -0.54
CA MET A 76 -5.41 10.46 0.73
C MET A 76 -3.93 10.06 0.70
N PHE A 77 -3.62 8.85 0.22
CA PHE A 77 -2.25 8.37 0.11
C PHE A 77 -1.39 9.24 -0.83
N GLN A 78 -1.89 9.57 -2.02
CA GLN A 78 -1.21 10.45 -2.98
C GLN A 78 -1.00 11.85 -2.39
N SER A 79 -2.00 12.43 -1.73
CA SER A 79 -1.88 13.75 -1.11
C SER A 79 -0.81 13.76 -0.01
N THR A 80 -0.80 12.76 0.87
CA THR A 80 0.20 12.65 1.94
C THR A 80 1.60 12.40 1.38
N MET A 81 1.73 11.52 0.38
CA MET A 81 3.03 11.26 -0.27
C MET A 81 3.56 12.50 -0.99
N VAL A 82 2.73 13.22 -1.74
CA VAL A 82 3.13 14.45 -2.44
C VAL A 82 3.54 15.54 -1.45
N ASP A 83 2.80 15.73 -0.35
CA ASP A 83 3.17 16.67 0.71
C ASP A 83 4.52 16.31 1.35
N LEU A 84 4.76 15.02 1.61
CA LEU A 84 6.01 14.52 2.17
C LEU A 84 7.20 14.70 1.19
N MET A 85 6.98 14.43 -0.09
CA MET A 85 7.97 14.70 -1.14
C MET A 85 8.29 16.19 -1.27
N LEU A 86 7.27 17.06 -1.21
CA LEU A 86 7.46 18.51 -1.29
C LEU A 86 8.24 19.03 -0.08
N LYS A 87 7.92 18.56 1.13
CA LYS A 87 8.66 18.89 2.35
C LYS A 87 10.11 18.44 2.26
N ASN A 88 10.36 17.21 1.83
CA ASN A 88 11.72 16.68 1.68
C ASN A 88 12.52 17.47 0.63
N PHE A 89 11.92 17.78 -0.52
CA PHE A 89 12.57 18.58 -1.56
C PHE A 89 12.91 19.99 -1.07
N THR A 90 11.98 20.61 -0.31
CA THR A 90 12.20 21.92 0.31
C THR A 90 13.37 21.87 1.31
N ILE A 91 13.42 20.84 2.16
CA ILE A 91 14.53 20.64 3.12
C ILE A 91 15.87 20.50 2.39
N VAL A 92 15.94 19.66 1.35
CA VAL A 92 17.17 19.46 0.57
C VAL A 92 17.59 20.75 -0.12
N THR A 93 16.65 21.51 -0.66
CA THR A 93 16.92 22.81 -1.29
C THR A 93 17.47 23.81 -0.29
N LEU A 94 16.83 23.95 0.88
CA LEU A 94 17.29 24.83 1.95
C LEU A 94 18.69 24.46 2.42
N PHE A 95 18.94 23.17 2.66
CA PHE A 95 20.25 22.68 3.06
C PHE A 95 21.31 22.94 1.96
N SER A 96 20.98 22.71 0.70
CA SER A 96 21.88 22.99 -0.43
C SER A 96 22.20 24.48 -0.54
N THR A 97 21.20 25.36 -0.41
CA THR A 97 21.42 26.81 -0.42
C THR A 97 22.24 27.28 0.78
N LEU A 98 22.05 26.67 1.95
CA LEU A 98 22.82 26.98 3.16
C LEU A 98 24.29 26.57 2.98
N VAL A 99 24.54 25.35 2.49
CA VAL A 99 25.89 24.85 2.20
C VAL A 99 26.58 25.72 1.15
N ILE A 100 25.86 26.15 0.11
CA ILE A 100 26.42 27.06 -0.90
C ILE A 100 26.71 28.44 -0.31
N ALA A 101 25.85 28.97 0.57
CA ALA A 101 26.07 30.25 1.23
C ALA A 101 27.26 30.21 2.19
N ASP A 102 27.41 29.13 2.95
CA ASP A 102 28.53 28.89 3.87
C ASP A 102 29.85 28.74 3.11
N TYR A 103 29.86 27.89 2.07
CA TYR A 103 31.01 27.75 1.17
C TYR A 103 31.36 29.07 0.47
N ARG A 104 30.36 29.86 0.04
CA ARG A 104 30.59 31.18 -0.56
C ARG A 104 31.20 32.15 0.45
N SER A 105 30.68 32.18 1.69
CA SER A 105 31.22 32.98 2.78
C SER A 105 32.69 32.64 3.04
N ASP A 106 33.02 31.35 3.13
CA ASP A 106 34.41 30.91 3.27
C ASP A 106 35.24 31.29 2.04
N SER A 107 34.74 31.11 0.82
CA SER A 107 35.49 31.47 -0.40
C SER A 107 35.78 32.97 -0.54
N GLU A 108 34.88 33.85 -0.08
CA GLU A 108 35.13 35.30 -0.03
C GLU A 108 36.18 35.65 1.02
N VAL A 109 36.13 34.99 2.19
CA VAL A 109 37.15 35.13 3.24
C VAL A 109 38.51 34.63 2.75
N PHE A 110 38.57 33.44 2.14
CA PHE A 110 39.78 32.85 1.57
C PHE A 110 40.32 33.65 0.37
N GLY A 111 39.46 34.20 -0.50
CA GLY A 111 39.88 35.06 -1.61
C GLY A 111 40.64 36.31 -1.16
N LYS A 112 40.37 36.78 0.07
CA LYS A 112 41.11 37.89 0.70
C LYS A 112 42.53 37.48 1.13
N TYR A 113 42.74 36.22 1.51
CA TYR A 113 44.06 35.67 1.88
C TYR A 113 44.85 35.12 0.68
N ILE A 114 44.18 34.78 -0.44
CA ILE A 114 44.79 34.40 -1.72
C ILE A 114 44.90 35.64 -2.64
N SER A 115 45.15 36.82 -2.07
CA SER A 115 45.65 37.94 -2.88
C SER A 115 47.07 37.60 -3.34
N PRO A 116 47.39 37.71 -4.66
CA PRO A 116 48.69 37.32 -5.21
C PRO A 116 49.86 38.12 -4.63
N SER A 117 49.58 39.22 -3.93
CA SER A 117 50.56 40.08 -3.26
C SER A 117 51.23 39.46 -2.03
N SER A 118 50.70 38.38 -1.44
CA SER A 118 51.32 37.70 -0.28
C SER A 118 52.21 36.51 -0.66
N LEU A 119 52.12 36.05 -1.90
CA LEU A 119 53.13 35.20 -2.52
C LEU A 119 54.18 36.12 -3.15
N GLU A 120 54.92 36.85 -2.31
CA GLU A 120 56.31 37.21 -2.63
C GLU A 120 57.13 35.91 -2.67
N LEU A 121 56.83 35.08 -3.68
CA LEU A 121 57.81 34.21 -4.29
C LEU A 121 58.94 35.13 -4.68
N LYS A 122 59.97 35.11 -3.85
CA LYS A 122 61.31 35.59 -4.10
C LYS A 122 61.78 34.93 -5.40
N LEU A 123 61.31 35.48 -6.52
CA LEU A 123 61.74 35.14 -7.85
C LEU A 123 63.17 35.68 -7.94
N GLU A 124 64.12 34.87 -7.47
CA GLU A 124 65.51 35.05 -7.81
C GLU A 124 65.57 35.15 -9.33
N LYS A 125 65.94 36.33 -9.79
CA LYS A 125 66.13 36.65 -11.20
C LYS A 125 67.15 35.64 -11.74
N PRO A 126 66.86 34.89 -12.81
CA PRO A 126 67.89 34.11 -13.46
C PRO A 126 68.92 35.10 -14.03
N PHE A 127 70.09 35.11 -13.42
CA PHE A 127 71.31 35.67 -13.96
C PHE A 127 71.67 34.87 -15.22
N TRP A 128 71.13 35.28 -16.36
CA TRP A 128 71.59 34.82 -17.67
C TRP A 128 72.43 35.92 -18.29
N ASN A 129 73.75 35.72 -18.25
CA ASN A 129 74.74 36.45 -18.99
C ASN A 129 75.18 35.58 -20.17
N PRO A 130 75.11 36.07 -21.42
CA PRO A 130 75.99 35.55 -22.46
C PRO A 130 76.68 36.69 -23.23
N CYS A 131 78.01 36.71 -23.12
CA CYS A 131 79.04 37.33 -23.96
C CYS A 131 78.80 38.75 -24.52
#